data_AF-A0A194X989-F1
#
_entry.id   AF-A0A194X989-F1
#
_cell.length_a   1.000
_cell.length_b   1.000
_cell.length_c   1.000
_cell.angle_alpha   90.00
_cell.angle_beta   90.00
_cell.angle_gamma   90.00
#
_symmetry.space_group_name_H-M   'P 1'
#
loop_
_entity.id
_entity.type
_entity.pdbx_description
1 polymer ?
#
loop_
_entity_poly.entity_id
_entity_poly.type
_entity_poly.pdbx_seq_one_letter_code
_entity_poly.pdbx_strand_id
1 'polypeptide(L)' 'MNTSLSTNPYLVLGVSAHSKFPEIRTAHRKLVLKHHPDKVQDPALKAAKRDEFFRIQQAYEILSDDSKRQRYD' A
#
# COMPACT_ATOMS: atom_id res chain seq x y z
N MET A 1 -14.04 -10.29 15.14
CA MET A 1 -14.36 -10.26 13.70
C MET A 1 -13.04 -10.12 12.95
N ASN A 2 -12.67 -11.18 12.22
CA ASN A 2 -12.12 -11.23 10.84
C ASN A 2 -11.01 -10.19 10.52
N THR A 3 -9.75 -10.48 10.15
CA THR A 3 -9.13 -11.65 9.51
C THR A 3 -7.59 -11.54 9.69
N SER A 4 -6.95 -12.70 9.83
CA SER A 4 -5.52 -13.07 9.77
C SER A 4 -4.41 -11.99 9.62
N LEU A 5 -3.39 -12.14 10.45
CA LEU A 5 -2.25 -11.24 10.74
C LEU A 5 -1.11 -11.15 9.70
N SER A 6 -1.33 -11.38 8.40
CA SER A 6 -0.21 -11.50 7.44
C SER A 6 -0.07 -10.39 6.38
N THR A 7 -0.26 -9.12 6.76
CA THR A 7 -0.10 -7.89 5.91
C THR A 7 -1.42 -7.42 5.29
N ASN A 8 -2.24 -6.74 6.10
CA ASN A 8 -3.47 -6.08 5.63
C ASN A 8 -3.13 -4.95 4.63
N PRO A 9 -3.63 -5.00 3.38
CA PRO A 9 -3.37 -3.97 2.39
C PRO A 9 -3.94 -2.60 2.81
N TYR A 10 -5.02 -2.61 3.58
CA TYR A 10 -5.60 -1.41 4.19
C TYR A 10 -4.60 -0.73 5.15
N LEU A 11 -3.95 -1.52 6.01
CA LEU A 11 -2.94 -1.01 6.95
C LEU A 11 -1.69 -0.52 6.23
N VAL A 12 -1.25 -1.21 5.16
CA VAL A 12 -0.09 -0.79 4.36
C VAL A 12 -0.34 0.56 3.69
N LEU A 13 -1.54 0.77 3.16
CA LEU A 13 -1.95 2.04 2.57
C LEU A 13 -2.35 3.09 3.62
N GLY A 14 -2.49 2.70 4.90
CA GLY A 14 -2.96 3.57 5.97
C GLY A 14 -4.41 4.03 5.78
N VAL A 15 -5.23 3.20 5.15
CA VAL A 15 -6.65 3.45 4.86
C VAL A 15 -7.54 2.50 5.66
N SER A 16 -8.81 2.85 5.81
CA SER A 16 -9.77 1.99 6.49
C SER A 16 -10.21 0.84 5.60
N ALA A 17 -10.63 -0.28 6.19
CA ALA A 17 -11.29 -1.37 5.47
C ALA A 17 -12.55 -0.90 4.71
N HIS A 18 -13.16 0.22 5.14
CA HIS A 18 -14.31 0.84 4.49
C HIS A 18 -13.95 1.98 3.51
N SER A 19 -12.65 2.26 3.30
CA SER A 19 -12.24 3.33 2.40
C SER A 19 -12.67 3.06 0.96
N LYS A 20 -12.99 4.14 0.24
CA LYS A 20 -13.37 4.09 -1.18
C LYS A 20 -12.13 4.18 -2.07
N PHE A 21 -12.25 3.68 -3.30
CA PHE A 21 -11.21 3.79 -4.34
C PHE A 21 -10.49 5.16 -4.44
N PRO A 22 -11.19 6.32 -4.43
CA PRO A 22 -10.51 7.63 -4.44
C PRO A 22 -9.61 7.88 -3.22
N GLU A 23 -9.96 7.38 -2.03
CA GLU A 23 -9.12 7.49 -0.83
C GLU A 23 -7.88 6.61 -0.95
N ILE A 24 -8.06 5.36 -1.39
CA ILE A 24 -6.98 4.40 -1.66
C ILE A 24 -5.98 4.99 -2.66
N ARG A 25 -6.46 5.57 -3.75
CA ARG A 25 -5.62 6.23 -4.77
C ARG A 25 -4.85 7.43 -4.21
N THR A 26 -5.49 8.22 -3.35
CA THR A 26 -4.87 9.40 -2.73
C THR A 26 -3.81 8.99 -1.71
N ALA A 27 -4.09 8.00 -0.87
CA ALA A 27 -3.16 7.44 0.10
C ALA A 27 -1.95 6.80 -0.58
N HIS A 28 -2.18 5.99 -1.63
CA HIS A 28 -1.12 5.44 -2.48
C HIS A 28 -0.20 6.54 -3.02
N ARG A 29 -0.75 7.60 -3.62
CA ARG A 29 0.06 8.74 -4.12
C ARG A 29 0.90 9.39 -3.03
N LYS A 30 0.32 9.63 -1.84
CA LYS A 30 1.04 10.20 -0.69
C LYS A 30 2.20 9.30 -0.24
N LEU A 31 1.96 7.99 -0.15
CA LEU A 31 2.96 7.01 0.26
C LEU A 31 4.07 6.87 -0.78
N VAL A 32 3.74 6.80 -2.07
CA VAL A 32 4.75 6.77 -3.15
C VAL A 32 5.66 7.98 -3.08
N LEU A 33 5.13 9.18 -2.87
CA LEU A 33 5.94 10.40 -2.72
C LEU A 33 6.81 10.38 -1.45
N LYS A 34 6.31 9.80 -0.36
CA LYS A 34 7.03 9.69 0.92
C LYS A 34 8.14 8.65 0.89
N HIS A 35 7.92 7.55 0.18
CA HIS A 35 8.84 6.41 0.07
C HIS A 35 9.60 6.41 -1.26
N HIS A 36 9.60 7.52 -2.00
CA HIS A 36 10.23 7.59 -3.33
C HIS A 36 11.75 7.40 -3.23
N PRO A 37 12.34 6.42 -3.94
CA PRO A 37 13.78 6.11 -3.84
C PRO A 37 14.68 7.19 -4.44
N ASP A 38 14.14 8.13 -5.21
CA ASP A 38 14.89 9.24 -5.83
C ASP A 38 15.40 10.26 -4.81
N LYS A 39 14.71 10.41 -3.68
CA LYS A 39 15.20 11.25 -2.57
C LYS A 39 16.25 10.55 -1.70
N VAL A 40 16.57 9.29 -1.99
CA VAL A 40 17.46 8.48 -1.18
C VAL A 40 18.77 8.24 -1.94
N GLN A 41 19.82 8.90 -1.46
CA GLN A 41 21.17 8.73 -2.00
C GLN A 41 21.84 7.45 -1.46
N ASP A 42 21.37 6.95 -0.32
CA ASP A 42 21.97 5.80 0.36
C ASP A 42 21.41 4.46 -0.17
N PRO A 43 22.26 3.56 -0.70
CA PRO A 43 21.82 2.30 -1.30
C PRO A 43 21.11 1.36 -0.32
N ALA A 44 21.47 1.37 0.98
CA ALA A 44 20.81 0.52 1.97
C ALA A 44 19.38 0.99 2.25
N LEU A 45 19.19 2.30 2.37
CA LEU A 45 17.85 2.91 2.50
C LEU A 45 17.04 2.76 1.22
N LYS A 46 17.70 2.76 0.04
CA LYS A 46 17.03 2.57 -1.25
C LYS A 46 16.37 1.20 -1.35
N ALA A 47 17.02 0.15 -0.84
CA ALA A 47 16.44 -1.19 -0.75
C ALA A 47 15.21 -1.20 0.16
N ALA A 48 15.33 -0.67 1.39
CA ALA A 48 14.21 -0.60 2.33
C ALA A 48 13.01 0.21 1.78
N LYS A 49 13.28 1.33 1.10
CA LYS A 49 12.24 2.14 0.43
C LYS A 49 11.60 1.42 -0.74
N ARG A 50 12.37 0.65 -1.50
CA ARG A 50 11.86 -0.19 -2.58
C ARG A 50 10.95 -1.30 -2.04
N ASP A 51 11.32 -1.94 -0.93
CA ASP A 51 10.48 -2.94 -0.26
C ASP A 51 9.16 -2.34 0.24
N GLU A 52 9.21 -1.19 0.92
CA GLU A 52 8.00 -0.45 1.31
C GLU A 52 7.14 -0.09 0.10
N PHE A 53 7.75 0.44 -0.97
CA PHE A 53 7.06 0.78 -2.20
C PHE A 53 6.38 -0.44 -2.84
N PHE A 54 7.05 -1.59 -2.87
CA PHE A 54 6.47 -2.84 -3.37
C PHE A 54 5.24 -3.26 -2.56
N ARG A 55 5.30 -3.19 -1.23
CA ARG A 55 4.14 -3.47 -0.37
C ARG A 55 2.99 -2.52 -0.64
N ILE A 56 3.27 -1.22 -0.78
CA ILE A 56 2.27 -0.18 -1.11
C ILE A 56 1.60 -0.45 -2.45
N GLN A 57 2.38 -0.81 -3.48
CA GLN A 57 1.88 -1.17 -4.81
C GLN A 57 0.99 -2.41 -4.76
N GLN A 58 1.45 -3.47 -4.08
CA GLN A 58 0.71 -4.72 -3.97
C GLN A 58 -0.61 -4.53 -3.21
N ALA A 59 -0.60 -3.72 -2.15
CA ALA A 59 -1.79 -3.33 -1.43
C ALA A 59 -2.77 -2.53 -2.30
N TYR A 60 -2.25 -1.56 -3.05
CA TYR A 60 -3.04 -0.80 -4.01
C TYR A 60 -3.64 -1.70 -5.08
N GLU A 61 -2.88 -2.66 -5.64
CA GLU A 61 -3.40 -3.54 -6.68
C GLU A 61 -4.61 -4.37 -6.21
N ILE A 62 -4.55 -4.89 -4.98
CA ILE A 62 -5.65 -5.64 -4.36
C ILE A 62 -6.86 -4.73 -4.09
N LEU A 63 -6.64 -3.54 -3.53
CA LEU A 63 -7.72 -2.63 -3.14
C LEU A 63 -8.27 -1.76 -4.28
N SER A 64 -7.51 -1.65 -5.37
CA SER A 64 -7.90 -0.90 -6.56
C SER A 64 -8.95 -1.65 -7.38
N ASP A 65 -8.97 -2.97 -7.29
CA ASP A 65 -9.91 -3.80 -8.02
C ASP A 65 -10.96 -4.32 -7.03
N ASP A 66 -12.20 -3.85 -7.17
CA ASP A 66 -13.31 -4.30 -6.33
C ASP A 66 -13.49 -5.83 -6.34
N SER A 67 -13.15 -6.50 -7.44
CA SER A 67 -13.20 -7.97 -7.54
C SER A 67 -12.10 -8.64 -6.73
N LYS A 68 -10.88 -8.08 -6.74
CA LYS A 68 -9.76 -8.57 -5.92
C LYS A 68 -9.98 -8.27 -4.44
N ARG A 69 -10.54 -7.10 -4.13
CA ARG A 69 -10.94 -6.70 -2.79
C ARG A 69 -11.99 -7.65 -2.23
N GLN A 70 -13.04 -7.95 -2.97
CA GLN A 70 -14.06 -8.93 -2.55
C GLN A 70 -13.52 -10.35 -2.38
N ARG A 71 -12.48 -10.73 -3.13
CA ARG A 71 -11.80 -12.03 -2.94
C ARG A 71 -10.87 -12.06 -1.73
N TYR A 72 -10.44 -10.89 -1.27
CA TYR A 72 -9.51 -10.74 -0.16
C TYR A 72 -10.25 -10.56 1.18
N ASP A 73 -11.35 -9.80 1.19
CA ASP A 73 -12.29 -9.65 2.31
C ASP A 73 -13.04 -10.97 2.61
#